data_AF-A0A8F8FP20-F1
#
_entry.id   AF-A0A8F8FP20-F1
#
_cell.length_a   1.000
_cell.length_b   1.000
_cell.length_c   1.000
_cell.angle_alpha   90.00
_cell.angle_beta   90.00
_cell.angle_gamma   90.00
#
_symmetry.space_group_name_H-M   'P 1'
#
loop_
_entity.id
_entity.type
_entity.pdbx_description
1 polymer ?
#
loop_
_entity_poly.entity_id
_entity_poly.type
_entity_poly.pdbx_seq_one_letter_code
_entity_poly.pdbx_strand_id
1 'polypeptide(L)'
;MAITGYIGIPGSGKSYECVSNVLLPAVQAGRRVITNIIGVVPDVIYDYCVDTLNLDRDSLGVVVVVDSNTMKQRDFFPYKDSKDNTIIDTFCKPGDLILADEVWRLWQKDKDICAEHRSFLLNIVISRMLQPEPVVILCI
;
A
#
# COMPACT_ATOMS: atom_id res chain seq x y z
N MET A 1 9.86 -9.83 1.65
CA MET A 1 8.67 -9.20 2.25
C MET A 1 7.67 -10.25 2.71
N ALA A 2 6.69 -9.87 3.52
CA ALA A 2 5.46 -10.64 3.70
C ALA A 2 4.30 -9.81 3.12
N ILE A 3 3.40 -10.47 2.40
CA ILE A 3 2.07 -9.93 2.15
C ILE A 3 1.24 -10.28 3.38
N THR A 4 0.69 -9.28 4.04
CA THR A 4 -0.27 -9.50 5.13
C THR A 4 -1.67 -9.40 4.57
N GLY A 5 -2.45 -10.46 4.75
CA GLY A 5 -3.86 -10.50 4.38
C GLY A 5 -4.74 -10.31 5.60
N TYR A 6 -5.58 -9.28 5.62
CA TYR A 6 -6.69 -9.16 6.57
C TYR A 6 -7.94 -9.71 5.87
N ILE A 7 -8.41 -10.90 6.27
CA ILE A 7 -9.49 -11.62 5.59
C ILE A 7 -10.68 -11.79 6.54
N GLY A 8 -11.90 -11.58 6.05
CA GLY A 8 -13.10 -11.76 6.85
C GLY A 8 -14.37 -11.19 6.22
N ILE A 9 -15.52 -11.44 6.84
CA ILE A 9 -16.82 -10.99 6.32
C ILE A 9 -16.96 -9.45 6.31
N PRO A 10 -17.69 -8.84 5.36
CA PRO A 10 -17.97 -7.41 5.39
C PRO A 10 -18.51 -6.95 6.76
N GLY A 11 -18.04 -5.81 7.26
CA GLY A 11 -18.40 -5.31 8.59
C GLY A 11 -17.58 -5.87 9.76
N SER A 12 -16.64 -6.79 9.53
CA SER A 12 -15.79 -7.37 10.60
C SER A 12 -14.66 -6.46 11.09
N GLY A 13 -14.64 -5.17 10.72
CA GLY A 13 -13.63 -4.21 11.20
C GLY A 13 -12.25 -4.28 10.55
N LYS A 14 -12.05 -5.04 9.46
CA LYS A 14 -10.71 -5.21 8.81
C LYS A 14 -10.06 -3.89 8.40
N SER A 15 -10.82 -3.00 7.77
CA SER A 15 -10.30 -1.71 7.32
C SER A 15 -9.94 -0.83 8.52
N TYR A 16 -10.72 -0.90 9.61
CA TYR A 16 -10.39 -0.22 10.87
C TYR A 16 -9.09 -0.76 11.48
N GLU A 17 -8.96 -2.08 11.60
CA GLU A 17 -7.74 -2.74 12.09
C GLU A 17 -6.52 -2.40 11.22
N CYS A 18 -6.67 -2.38 9.90
CA CYS A 18 -5.60 -2.01 8.97
C CYS A 18 -5.19 -0.54 9.16
N VAL A 19 -6.15 0.36 9.36
CA VAL A 19 -5.86 1.77 9.63
C VAL A 19 -5.19 1.97 11.00
N SER A 20 -5.73 1.37 12.06
CA SER A 20 -5.25 1.57 13.43
C SER A 20 -3.89 0.91 13.69
N ASN A 21 -3.69 -0.31 13.18
CA ASN A 21 -2.51 -1.11 13.49
C ASN A 21 -1.43 -1.09 12.40
N VAL A 22 -1.73 -0.54 11.21
CA VAL A 22 -0.74 -0.45 10.12
C VAL A 22 -0.59 0.96 9.58
N LEU A 23 -1.66 1.58 9.07
CA LEU A 23 -1.56 2.91 8.47
C LEU A 23 -1.01 3.91 9.48
N LEU A 24 -1.63 3.98 10.65
CA LEU A 24 -1.30 4.97 11.66
C LEU A 24 0.14 4.80 12.18
N PRO A 25 0.62 3.61 12.60
CA PRO A 25 2.02 3.42 12.97
C PRO A 25 3.01 3.72 11.85
N ALA A 26 2.65 3.45 10.59
CA ALA A 26 3.52 3.77 9.46
C ALA A 26 3.66 5.28 9.23
N VAL A 27 2.56 6.02 9.36
CA VAL A 27 2.58 7.49 9.31
C VAL A 27 3.40 8.06 10.46
N GLN A 28 3.26 7.53 11.68
CA GLN A 28 4.10 7.94 12.82
C GLN A 28 5.59 7.69 12.58
N ALA A 29 5.93 6.64 11.82
CA ALA A 29 7.31 6.31 11.46
C ALA A 29 7.85 7.12 10.26
N GLY A 30 7.15 8.16 9.82
CA GLY A 30 7.58 8.99 8.68
C GLY A 30 7.40 8.31 7.32
N ARG A 31 6.66 7.21 7.22
CA ARG A 31 6.54 6.42 5.99
C ARG A 31 5.40 6.92 5.11
N ARG A 32 5.65 6.97 3.80
CA ARG A 32 4.60 7.24 2.79
C ARG A 32 3.67 6.04 2.66
N VAL A 33 2.37 6.26 2.83
CA VAL A 33 1.31 5.24 2.75
C VAL A 33 0.40 5.53 1.57
N ILE A 34 0.20 4.55 0.70
CA ILE A 34 -0.71 4.59 -0.45
C ILE A 34 -1.92 3.71 -0.14
N THR A 35 -3.14 4.23 -0.26
CA THR A 35 -4.34 3.44 0.05
C THR A 35 -5.55 3.79 -0.80
N ASN A 36 -6.42 2.81 -1.04
CA ASN A 36 -7.77 3.00 -1.57
C ASN A 36 -8.86 2.69 -0.53
N ILE A 37 -8.53 2.56 0.76
CA ILE A 37 -9.52 2.31 1.81
C ILE A 37 -10.50 3.50 1.84
N ILE A 38 -11.78 3.20 1.64
CA ILE A 38 -12.85 4.20 1.66
C ILE A 38 -12.99 4.76 3.08
N GLY A 39 -13.02 6.09 3.19
CA GLY A 39 -13.17 6.79 4.47
C GLY A 39 -11.86 7.23 5.13
N VAL A 40 -10.70 6.85 4.58
CA VAL A 40 -9.42 7.44 4.99
C VAL A 40 -9.35 8.88 4.47
N VAL A 41 -9.21 9.83 5.38
CA VAL A 41 -9.02 11.26 5.08
C VAL A 41 -7.68 11.68 5.68
N PRO A 42 -6.66 12.05 4.86
CA PRO A 42 -5.32 12.36 5.34
C PRO A 42 -5.29 13.40 6.46
N ASP A 43 -6.03 14.49 6.33
CA ASP A 43 -6.06 15.55 7.34
C ASP A 43 -6.53 15.05 8.71
N VAL A 44 -7.55 14.19 8.75
CA VAL A 44 -8.04 13.58 10.00
C VAL A 44 -6.98 12.69 10.64
N ILE A 45 -6.18 11.98 9.83
CA ILE A 45 -5.08 11.16 10.34
C ILE A 45 -3.97 12.05 10.93
N TYR A 46 -3.61 13.13 10.25
CA TYR A 46 -2.58 14.05 10.73
C TYR A 46 -3.01 14.78 11.99
N ASP A 47 -4.25 15.26 12.03
CA ASP A 47 -4.81 15.94 13.20
C ASP A 47 -4.88 14.98 14.39
N TYR A 48 -5.24 13.71 14.18
CA TYR A 48 -5.15 12.69 15.24
C TYR A 48 -3.72 12.49 15.76
N CYS A 49 -2.73 12.41 14.87
CA CYS A 49 -1.31 12.28 15.26
C CYS A 49 -0.80 13.49 16.05
N VAL A 50 -1.20 14.70 15.68
CA VAL A 50 -0.77 15.93 16.35
C VAL A 50 -1.52 16.12 17.66
N ASP A 51 -2.85 16.10 17.63
CA ASP A 51 -3.70 16.47 18.76
C ASP A 51 -3.78 15.39 19.82
N THR A 52 -3.80 14.12 19.41
CA THR A 52 -4.00 12.98 20.33
C THR A 52 -2.68 12.33 20.72
N LEU A 53 -1.74 12.19 19.77
CA LEU A 53 -0.45 11.52 20.01
C LEU A 53 0.70 12.49 20.30
N ASN A 54 0.48 13.81 20.20
CA ASN A 54 1.47 14.86 20.47
C ASN A 54 2.76 14.67 19.66
N LEU A 55 2.62 14.31 18.38
CA LEU A 55 3.71 14.17 17.43
C LEU A 55 3.92 15.45 16.62
N ASP A 56 5.15 15.65 16.13
CA ASP A 56 5.48 16.75 15.25
C ASP A 56 4.95 16.49 13.83
N ARG A 57 4.23 17.46 13.26
CA ARG A 57 3.58 17.32 11.94
C ARG A 57 4.61 17.12 10.83
N ASP A 58 5.78 17.74 10.95
CA ASP A 58 6.86 17.64 9.96
C ASP A 58 7.56 16.28 9.97
N SER A 59 7.44 15.52 11.07
CA SER A 59 7.97 14.16 11.20
C SER A 59 7.06 13.08 10.61
N LEU A 60 5.80 13.42 10.30
CA LEU A 60 4.81 12.46 9.85
C LEU A 60 5.03 12.04 8.39
N GLY A 61 4.71 10.78 8.12
CA GLY A 61 4.67 10.22 6.79
C GLY A 61 3.50 10.76 5.97
N VAL A 62 3.57 10.57 4.65
CA VAL A 62 2.55 11.08 3.72
C VAL A 62 1.50 10.02 3.42
N VAL A 63 0.22 10.32 3.65
CA VAL A 63 -0.91 9.49 3.22
C VAL A 63 -1.41 9.95 1.85
N VAL A 64 -1.41 9.04 0.88
CA VAL A 64 -1.92 9.26 -0.48
C VAL A 64 -3.12 8.34 -0.69
N VAL A 65 -4.30 8.94 -0.81
CA VAL A 65 -5.52 8.21 -1.14
C VAL A 65 -5.68 8.16 -2.65
N VAL A 66 -5.85 6.96 -3.19
CA VAL A 66 -6.00 6.70 -4.63
C VAL A 66 -7.26 5.91 -4.89
N ASP A 67 -7.84 6.09 -6.07
CA ASP A 67 -8.96 5.26 -6.51
C ASP A 67 -8.50 3.91 -7.10
N SER A 68 -9.44 2.98 -7.20
CA SER A 68 -9.19 1.63 -7.72
C SER A 68 -8.77 1.59 -9.20
N ASN A 69 -9.07 2.61 -10.02
CA ASN A 69 -8.60 2.69 -11.40
C ASN A 69 -7.12 3.09 -11.44
N THR A 70 -6.71 4.04 -10.59
CA THR A 70 -5.31 4.41 -10.41
C THR A 70 -4.49 3.19 -9.99
N MET A 71 -4.97 2.38 -9.03
CA MET A 71 -4.28 1.13 -8.63
C MET A 71 -4.20 0.06 -9.73
N LYS A 72 -5.01 0.17 -10.79
CA LYS A 72 -5.01 -0.76 -11.94
C LYS A 72 -4.05 -0.35 -13.05
N GLN A 73 -3.45 0.84 -12.97
CA GLN A 73 -2.53 1.32 -13.98
C GLN A 73 -1.25 0.48 -13.99
N ARG A 74 -0.71 0.19 -15.18
CA ARG A 74 0.42 -0.72 -15.35
C ARG A 74 1.69 -0.25 -14.63
N ASP A 75 1.85 1.06 -14.53
CA ASP A 75 2.92 1.79 -13.86
C ASP A 75 2.60 2.11 -12.39
N PHE A 76 1.62 1.42 -11.77
CA PHE A 76 1.29 1.65 -10.37
C PHE A 76 2.36 1.11 -9.40
N PHE A 77 2.84 -0.12 -9.61
CA PHE A 77 3.89 -0.75 -8.80
C PHE A 77 5.24 -0.75 -9.52
N PRO A 78 6.37 -0.69 -8.80
CA PRO A 78 7.68 -1.01 -9.37
C PRO A 78 7.67 -2.42 -9.95
N TYR A 79 8.27 -2.63 -11.12
CA TYR A 79 8.27 -3.95 -11.76
C TYR A 79 9.57 -4.20 -12.51
N LYS A 80 9.86 -5.47 -12.79
CA LYS A 80 10.93 -5.85 -13.70
C LYS A 80 10.40 -6.02 -15.12
N ASP A 81 11.08 -5.41 -16.08
CA ASP A 81 10.75 -5.52 -17.51
C ASP A 81 11.22 -6.87 -18.11
N SER A 82 10.95 -7.09 -19.39
CA SER A 82 11.37 -8.32 -20.10
C SER A 82 12.89 -8.49 -20.24
N LYS A 83 13.68 -7.46 -19.94
CA LYS A 83 15.15 -7.48 -19.95
C LYS A 83 15.72 -7.58 -18.53
N ASP A 84 14.89 -7.87 -17.52
CA ASP A 84 15.22 -7.94 -16.09
C ASP A 84 15.68 -6.59 -15.49
N ASN A 85 15.37 -5.46 -16.15
CA ASN A 85 15.61 -4.13 -15.59
C ASN A 85 14.53 -3.79 -14.56
N THR A 86 14.93 -3.34 -13.38
CA THR A 86 13.99 -2.83 -12.38
C THR A 86 13.51 -1.42 -12.75
N ILE A 87 12.24 -1.30 -13.09
CA ILE A 87 11.56 -0.04 -13.34
C ILE A 87 10.99 0.46 -12.01
N ILE A 88 11.57 1.54 -11.50
CA ILE A 88 11.16 2.20 -10.24
C ILE A 88 10.50 3.56 -10.46
N ASP A 89 10.48 4.04 -11.71
CA ASP A 89 9.76 5.28 -12.06
C ASP A 89 8.27 5.01 -12.27
N THR A 90 7.64 4.56 -11.19
CA THR A 90 6.23 4.16 -11.10
C THR A 90 5.51 5.01 -10.06
N PHE A 91 4.18 4.91 -9.95
CA PHE A 91 3.42 5.68 -8.97
C PHE A 91 3.86 5.38 -7.52
N CYS A 92 3.88 4.09 -7.17
CA CYS A 92 4.47 3.61 -5.94
C CYS A 92 5.99 3.60 -6.09
N LYS A 93 6.67 4.10 -5.06
CA LYS A 93 8.13 4.15 -4.98
C LYS A 93 8.64 3.10 -3.99
N PRO A 94 9.90 2.67 -4.12
CA PRO A 94 10.54 1.85 -3.10
C PRO A 94 10.41 2.49 -1.72
N GLY A 95 9.96 1.72 -0.73
CA GLY A 95 9.76 2.18 0.64
C GLY A 95 8.34 2.63 0.97
N ASP A 96 7.44 2.81 0.00
CA ASP A 96 6.01 3.07 0.28
C ASP A 96 5.34 1.93 1.08
N LEU A 97 4.26 2.21 1.81
CA LEU A 97 3.37 1.18 2.36
C LEU A 97 2.08 1.21 1.56
N ILE A 98 1.69 0.10 0.96
CA ILE A 98 0.51 0.00 0.11
C ILE A 98 -0.58 -0.77 0.86
N LEU A 99 -1.68 -0.10 1.17
CA LEU A 99 -2.86 -0.68 1.82
C LEU A 99 -3.99 -0.75 0.81
N ALA A 100 -4.20 -1.94 0.25
CA ALA A 100 -5.20 -2.17 -0.76
C ALA A 100 -6.45 -2.81 -0.14
N ASP A 101 -7.59 -2.13 -0.24
CA ASP A 101 -8.91 -2.61 0.16
C ASP A 101 -9.66 -3.23 -1.02
N GLU A 102 -10.53 -4.20 -0.70
CA GLU A 102 -11.33 -4.97 -1.65
C GLU A 102 -10.50 -5.44 -2.87
N VAL A 103 -9.32 -6.02 -2.63
CA VAL A 103 -8.34 -6.31 -3.70
C VAL A 103 -8.88 -7.26 -4.78
N TRP A 104 -9.83 -8.11 -4.41
CA TRP A 104 -10.57 -8.95 -5.35
C TRP A 104 -11.31 -8.13 -6.43
N ARG A 105 -11.63 -6.85 -6.20
CA ARG A 105 -12.18 -5.93 -7.21
C ARG A 105 -11.12 -5.35 -8.14
N LEU A 106 -9.86 -5.31 -7.70
CA LEU A 106 -8.74 -4.90 -8.53
C LEU A 106 -8.44 -5.98 -9.58
N TRP A 107 -8.40 -7.24 -9.15
CA TRP A 107 -8.11 -8.40 -9.99
C TRP A 107 -9.18 -9.48 -9.82
N GLN A 108 -10.32 -9.33 -10.50
CA GLN A 108 -11.44 -10.28 -10.41
C GLN A 108 -11.10 -11.62 -11.07
N LYS A 109 -10.30 -11.58 -12.13
CA LYS A 109 -9.84 -12.74 -12.87
C LYS A 109 -8.33 -12.64 -13.07
N ASP A 110 -7.66 -13.78 -13.21
CA ASP A 110 -6.22 -13.81 -13.50
C ASP A 110 -5.86 -12.94 -14.72
N LYS A 111 -6.69 -12.96 -15.76
CA LYS A 111 -6.46 -12.15 -16.98
C LYS A 111 -6.47 -10.63 -16.74
N ASP A 112 -7.02 -10.18 -15.61
CA ASP A 112 -7.07 -8.76 -15.24
C ASP A 112 -5.76 -8.31 -14.57
N ILE A 113 -4.89 -9.26 -14.17
CA ILE A 113 -3.54 -8.96 -13.67
C ILE A 113 -2.59 -8.78 -14.86
N CYS A 114 -2.20 -7.52 -15.12
CA CYS A 114 -1.21 -7.19 -16.15
C CYS A 114 0.18 -7.76 -15.81
N ALA A 115 1.06 -7.81 -16.82
CA ALA A 115 2.40 -8.39 -16.67
C ALA A 115 3.25 -7.65 -15.63
N GLU A 116 3.09 -6.34 -15.53
CA GLU A 116 3.81 -5.47 -14.59
C GLU A 116 3.42 -5.79 -13.15
N HIS A 117 2.12 -5.93 -12.87
CA HIS A 117 1.63 -6.30 -11.54
C HIS A 117 2.04 -7.73 -11.18
N ARG A 118 2.00 -8.67 -12.14
CA ARG A 118 2.51 -10.04 -11.91
C ARG A 118 3.99 -10.02 -11.56
N SER A 119 4.79 -9.24 -12.30
CA SER A 119 6.22 -9.08 -12.03
C SER A 119 6.46 -8.58 -10.62
N PHE A 120 5.75 -7.53 -10.19
CA PHE A 120 5.84 -7.05 -8.81
C PHE A 120 5.45 -8.12 -7.78
N LEU A 121 4.26 -8.72 -7.91
CA LEU A 121 3.73 -9.71 -6.96
C LEU A 121 4.60 -10.96 -6.84
N LEU A 122 5.21 -11.42 -7.93
CA LEU A 122 6.13 -12.58 -7.93
C LEU A 122 7.48 -12.22 -7.29
N ASN A 123 7.98 -11.01 -7.50
CA ASN A 123 9.27 -10.57 -6.95
C ASN A 123 9.20 -10.23 -5.45
N ILE A 124 8.02 -10.03 -4.87
CA ILE A 124 7.81 -9.89 -3.42
C ILE A 124 8.38 -11.09 -2.63
N VAL A 125 8.45 -12.27 -3.25
CA VAL A 125 8.98 -13.52 -2.67
C VAL A 125 10.51 -13.64 -2.80
N ILE A 126 11.14 -12.99 -3.78
CA ILE A 126 12.55 -13.22 -4.16
C ILE A 126 13.51 -12.13 -3.62
N SER A 127 13.03 -10.93 -3.30
CA SER A 127 13.86 -9.81 -2.82
C SER A 127 14.11 -9.90 -1.30
N ARG A 128 15.12 -10.68 -0.89
CA ARG A 128 15.57 -10.79 0.52
C ARG A 128 16.98 -10.27 0.78
N MET A 129 17.62 -9.57 -0.17
CA MET A 129 19.06 -9.26 -0.06
C MET A 129 19.48 -7.79 -0.10
N LEU A 130 18.72 -6.79 -0.56
CA LEU A 130 19.20 -5.41 -0.60
C LEU A 130 18.05 -4.37 -0.46
N GLN A 131 18.13 -3.52 0.58
CA GLN A 131 17.50 -2.17 0.72
C GLN A 131 15.97 -2.09 0.99
N PRO A 132 15.45 -0.97 1.58
CA PRO A 132 14.11 -0.91 2.18
C PRO A 132 13.04 -0.64 1.12
N GLU A 133 12.26 -1.67 0.80
CA GLU A 133 11.28 -1.69 -0.29
C GLU A 133 9.81 -1.75 0.23
N PRO A 134 8.80 -1.48 -0.63
CA PRO A 134 7.48 -1.06 -0.18
C PRO A 134 6.62 -2.22 0.34
N VAL A 135 6.03 -2.12 1.54
CA VAL A 135 5.23 -3.20 2.16
C VAL A 135 3.81 -3.19 1.58
N VAL A 136 3.24 -4.34 1.23
CA VAL A 136 1.85 -4.44 0.73
C VAL A 136 1.01 -5.24 1.70
N ILE A 137 -0.10 -4.64 2.12
CA ILE A 137 -1.13 -5.29 2.92
C ILE A 137 -2.42 -5.30 2.12
N LEU A 138 -2.98 -6.49 1.97
CA LEU A 138 -4.25 -6.72 1.30
C LEU A 138 -5.34 -6.89 2.36
N CYS A 139 -6.36 -6.04 2.33
CA CYS A 139 -7.64 -6.33 2.95
C CYS A 139 -8.54 -7.05 1.93
N ILE A 140 -9.04 -8.23 2.31
CA ILE A 140 -9.97 -9.07 1.52
C ILE A 140 -11.29 -9.22 2.27
#